data_AF-A0A7C9NJH4-F1
#
_entry.id   AF-A0A7C9NJH4-F1
#
_cell.length_a   1.000
_cell.length_b   1.000
_cell.length_c   1.000
_cell.angle_alpha   90.00
_cell.angle_beta   90.00
_cell.angle_gamma   90.00
#
_symmetry.space_group_name_H-M   'P 1'
#
loop_
_entity.id
_entity.type
_entity.pdbx_description
1 polymer ?
#
loop_
_entity_poly.entity_id
_entity_poly.type
_entity_poly.pdbx_seq_one_letter_code
_entity_poly.pdbx_strand_id
1 'polypeptide(L)'
;MSVSAAPLLSLSPYADLPATLPPGARVLALDTSTDRLSVALGCPDQPEGWLLHEGVGGAQASATLIPLIRSLLAQAGWQLAELDAIAFGCGPGSFTGLRTACAVVQGLAFAARPDGIPVLPVNTLLAVAEQARWQREQRGEACPERLVAALDARMDELYVAELALAGSPAQLRLVSGPWLSAPEALQLADGWPEAGALAVEAGKRRHEGAGADRQQRTGSGGGRIGDMGRRAAPEPARDAGLRDQRRHRTGNEEGRQQAQQHM
;
A
#
# COMPACT_ATOMS: atom_id res chain seq x y z
N MET A 1 42.70 -16.88 16.47
CA MET A 1 42.40 -16.59 15.06
C MET A 1 41.19 -15.66 15.05
N SER A 2 41.40 -14.38 14.74
CA SER A 2 40.37 -13.34 14.79
C SER A 2 39.53 -13.41 13.52
N VAL A 3 38.23 -13.66 13.64
CA VAL A 3 37.30 -13.61 12.50
C VAL A 3 36.92 -12.14 12.33
N SER A 4 37.47 -11.52 11.29
CA SER A 4 37.18 -10.15 10.88
C SER A 4 35.71 -10.06 10.47
N ALA A 5 34.91 -9.31 11.24
CA ALA A 5 33.57 -8.91 10.86
C ALA A 5 33.68 -7.84 9.76
N ALA A 6 33.74 -8.27 8.50
CA ALA A 6 33.55 -7.35 7.39
C ALA A 6 32.13 -6.75 7.48
N PRO A 7 31.98 -5.42 7.35
CA PRO A 7 30.67 -4.79 7.49
C PRO A 7 29.76 -5.23 6.34
N LEU A 8 28.58 -5.75 6.68
CA LEU A 8 27.49 -6.11 5.76
C LEU A 8 26.84 -4.89 5.08
N LEU A 9 27.59 -3.81 4.84
CA LEU A 9 27.06 -2.51 4.42
C LEU A 9 27.05 -2.25 2.90
N SER A 10 27.35 -3.22 2.05
CA SER A 10 27.49 -2.92 0.61
C SER A 10 27.05 -4.03 -0.36
N LEU A 11 26.10 -4.86 0.03
CA LEU A 11 25.33 -5.65 -0.93
C LEU A 11 23.89 -5.19 -0.81
N SER A 12 23.59 -4.00 -1.31
CA SER A 12 22.20 -3.70 -1.65
C SER A 12 21.80 -4.75 -2.69
N PRO A 13 20.85 -5.66 -2.41
CA PRO A 13 20.42 -6.71 -3.34
C PRO A 13 19.73 -6.14 -4.60
N TYR A 14 19.86 -4.83 -4.82
CA TYR A 14 19.16 -3.98 -5.78
C TYR A 14 20.11 -3.14 -6.63
N ALA A 15 21.43 -3.39 -6.55
CA ALA A 15 22.44 -2.65 -7.32
C ALA A 15 22.26 -2.77 -8.85
N ASP A 16 21.57 -3.82 -9.31
CA ASP A 16 21.33 -4.10 -10.73
C ASP A 16 19.93 -3.66 -11.22
N LEU A 17 19.14 -2.95 -10.40
CA LEU A 17 17.87 -2.40 -10.89
C LEU A 17 18.15 -1.23 -11.83
N PRO A 18 17.43 -1.12 -12.97
CA PRO A 18 17.57 0.04 -13.84
C PRO A 18 17.28 1.30 -13.04
N ALA A 19 18.21 2.26 -13.06
CA ALA A 19 18.08 3.53 -12.34
C ALA A 19 16.81 4.29 -12.75
N THR A 20 16.32 4.05 -13.97
CA THR A 20 15.06 4.57 -14.52
C THR A 20 14.44 3.55 -15.47
N LEU A 21 13.10 3.42 -15.44
CA LEU A 21 12.35 2.68 -16.46
C LEU A 21 12.24 3.52 -17.74
N PRO A 22 12.15 2.91 -18.94
CA PRO A 22 11.94 3.65 -20.18
C PRO A 22 10.55 4.35 -20.19
N PRO A 23 10.40 5.45 -20.96
CA PRO A 23 9.08 6.05 -21.20
C PRO A 23 8.09 5.02 -21.75
N GLY A 24 6.85 5.05 -21.26
CA GLY A 24 5.81 4.09 -21.60
C GLY A 24 5.99 2.69 -21.02
N ALA A 25 6.93 2.48 -20.08
CA ALA A 25 7.13 1.19 -19.43
C ALA A 25 5.85 0.69 -18.76
N ARG A 26 5.48 -0.56 -19.04
CA ARG A 26 4.30 -1.21 -18.48
C ARG A 26 4.64 -1.90 -17.18
N VAL A 27 4.08 -1.41 -16.07
CA VAL A 27 4.42 -1.85 -14.72
C VAL A 27 3.20 -2.47 -14.05
N LEU A 28 3.41 -3.65 -13.48
CA LEU A 28 2.51 -4.25 -12.49
C LEU A 28 3.05 -3.94 -11.09
N ALA A 29 2.27 -3.30 -10.23
CA ALA A 29 2.60 -3.10 -8.83
C ALA A 29 1.65 -3.91 -7.95
N LEU A 30 2.16 -4.58 -6.90
CA LEU A 30 1.32 -5.28 -5.93
C LEU A 30 1.85 -5.20 -4.51
N ASP A 31 0.94 -5.16 -3.54
CA ASP A 31 1.29 -5.23 -2.12
C ASP A 31 0.29 -6.13 -1.37
N THR A 32 0.84 -7.11 -0.65
CA THR A 32 0.11 -8.01 0.26
C THR A 32 0.68 -7.99 1.67
N SER A 33 1.55 -7.03 1.99
CA SER A 33 2.27 -6.92 3.26
C SER A 33 1.36 -6.53 4.44
N THR A 34 0.14 -6.09 4.20
CA THR A 34 -0.82 -5.67 5.24
C THR A 34 -2.06 -6.57 5.27
N ASP A 35 -3.11 -6.16 5.99
CA ASP A 35 -4.43 -6.78 5.92
C ASP A 35 -5.22 -6.38 4.65
N ARG A 36 -4.63 -5.55 3.80
CA ARG A 36 -5.13 -5.18 2.48
C ARG A 36 -4.26 -5.80 1.38
N LEU A 37 -4.92 -6.17 0.30
CA LEU A 37 -4.30 -6.49 -0.98
C LEU A 37 -4.47 -5.26 -1.89
N SER A 38 -3.41 -4.79 -2.51
CA SER A 38 -3.49 -3.81 -3.60
C SER A 38 -2.76 -4.34 -4.84
N VAL A 39 -3.34 -4.10 -6.01
CA VAL A 39 -2.72 -4.39 -7.31
C VAL A 39 -3.00 -3.21 -8.23
N ALA A 40 -1.97 -2.69 -8.86
CA ALA A 40 -2.06 -1.60 -9.82
C ALA A 40 -1.34 -1.98 -11.12
N LEU A 41 -1.90 -1.57 -12.25
CA LEU A 41 -1.34 -1.82 -13.57
C LEU A 41 -1.35 -0.52 -14.37
N GLY A 42 -0.21 -0.08 -14.88
CA GLY A 42 -0.12 1.19 -15.61
C GLY A 42 1.29 1.55 -16.05
N CYS A 43 1.44 2.78 -16.54
CA CYS A 43 2.72 3.34 -16.93
C CYS A 43 3.12 4.47 -15.95
N PRO A 44 4.32 4.45 -15.35
CA PRO A 44 4.73 5.48 -14.38
C PRO A 44 4.71 6.92 -14.91
N ASP A 45 4.92 7.10 -16.21
CA ASP A 45 4.88 8.39 -16.90
C ASP A 45 3.47 8.81 -17.34
N GLN A 46 2.45 7.98 -17.10
CA GLN A 46 1.04 8.24 -17.43
C GLN A 46 0.13 7.96 -16.22
N PRO A 47 0.14 8.84 -15.20
CA PRO A 47 -0.55 8.60 -13.92
C PRO A 47 -2.08 8.47 -14.04
N GLU A 48 -2.70 9.08 -15.04
CA GLU A 48 -4.16 9.01 -15.29
C GLU A 48 -4.61 7.62 -15.81
N GLY A 49 -3.68 6.80 -16.32
CA GLY A 49 -3.97 5.53 -17.00
C GLY A 49 -3.94 4.29 -16.13
N TRP A 50 -3.79 4.44 -14.81
CA TRP A 50 -3.62 3.29 -13.91
C TRP A 50 -4.93 2.57 -13.63
N LEU A 51 -4.92 1.25 -13.81
CA LEU A 51 -5.96 0.36 -13.28
C LEU A 51 -5.58 -0.05 -11.86
N LEU A 52 -6.42 0.27 -10.89
CA LEU A 52 -6.21 -0.04 -9.47
C LEU A 52 -7.28 -0.99 -8.96
N HIS A 53 -6.85 -1.99 -8.20
CA HIS A 53 -7.74 -2.82 -7.40
C HIS A 53 -7.23 -2.89 -5.97
N GLU A 54 -8.15 -2.72 -5.02
CA GLU A 54 -7.92 -2.98 -3.60
C GLU A 54 -8.90 -4.04 -3.10
N GLY A 55 -8.41 -4.93 -2.24
CA GLY A 55 -9.17 -6.03 -1.68
C GLY A 55 -8.68 -6.46 -0.31
N VAL A 56 -9.27 -7.53 0.20
CA VAL A 56 -8.90 -8.11 1.50
C VAL A 56 -7.59 -8.90 1.36
N GLY A 57 -6.64 -8.62 2.25
CA GLY A 57 -5.35 -9.29 2.34
C GLY A 57 -5.39 -10.63 3.10
N GLY A 58 -4.22 -11.08 3.56
CA GLY A 58 -4.10 -12.29 4.37
C GLY A 58 -4.32 -13.60 3.58
N ALA A 59 -4.92 -14.61 4.24
CA ALA A 59 -5.07 -15.95 3.65
C ALA A 59 -5.91 -15.99 2.36
N GLN A 60 -6.79 -15.01 2.15
CA GLN A 60 -7.59 -14.90 0.93
C GLN A 60 -6.77 -14.37 -0.25
N ALA A 61 -5.73 -13.57 0.01
CA ALA A 61 -4.91 -12.95 -1.04
C ALA A 61 -4.22 -14.00 -1.91
N SER A 62 -3.76 -15.12 -1.34
CA SER A 62 -3.06 -16.17 -2.11
C SER A 62 -3.94 -16.84 -3.16
N ALA A 63 -5.25 -16.93 -2.92
CA ALA A 63 -6.19 -17.53 -3.87
C ALA A 63 -6.66 -16.54 -4.94
N THR A 64 -6.68 -15.24 -4.64
CA THR A 64 -7.29 -14.21 -5.49
C THR A 64 -6.30 -13.41 -6.32
N LEU A 65 -5.02 -13.35 -5.92
CA LEU A 65 -4.02 -12.46 -6.53
C LEU A 65 -3.77 -12.74 -8.02
N ILE A 66 -3.52 -14.01 -8.40
CA ILE A 66 -3.27 -14.35 -9.82
C ILE A 66 -4.53 -14.11 -10.68
N PRO A 67 -5.73 -14.57 -10.30
CA PRO A 67 -6.97 -14.23 -11.02
C PRO A 67 -7.18 -12.71 -11.19
N LEU A 68 -6.89 -11.94 -10.15
CA LEU A 68 -6.99 -10.48 -10.19
C LEU A 68 -6.02 -9.87 -11.20
N ILE A 69 -4.75 -10.25 -11.16
CA ILE A 69 -3.72 -9.77 -12.10
C ILE A 69 -4.13 -10.09 -13.54
N ARG A 70 -4.62 -11.32 -13.79
CA ARG A 70 -5.14 -11.71 -15.12
C ARG A 70 -6.30 -10.82 -15.55
N SER A 71 -7.20 -10.48 -14.64
CA SER A 71 -8.32 -9.58 -14.94
C SER A 71 -7.84 -8.17 -15.29
N LEU A 72 -6.86 -7.62 -14.56
CA LEU A 72 -6.33 -6.27 -14.83
C LEU A 72 -5.59 -6.23 -16.17
N LEU A 73 -4.76 -7.24 -16.46
CA LEU A 73 -4.11 -7.38 -17.77
C LEU A 73 -5.14 -7.42 -18.90
N ALA A 74 -6.21 -8.22 -18.75
CA ALA A 74 -7.28 -8.29 -19.73
C ALA A 74 -8.02 -6.95 -19.91
N GLN A 75 -8.28 -6.22 -18.83
CA GLN A 75 -8.91 -4.89 -18.88
C GLN A 75 -8.02 -3.87 -19.60
N ALA A 76 -6.70 -3.91 -19.40
CA ALA A 76 -5.74 -3.07 -20.11
C ALA A 76 -5.49 -3.52 -21.57
N GLY A 77 -5.98 -4.70 -21.96
CA GLY A 77 -5.64 -5.32 -23.23
C GLY A 77 -4.17 -5.74 -23.33
N TRP A 78 -3.51 -5.97 -22.20
CA TRP A 78 -2.10 -6.33 -22.11
C TRP A 78 -1.91 -7.83 -21.89
N GLN A 79 -0.83 -8.36 -22.42
CA GLN A 79 -0.31 -9.68 -22.13
C GLN A 79 0.78 -9.60 -21.06
N LEU A 80 1.00 -10.70 -20.34
CA LEU A 80 2.07 -10.78 -19.34
C LEU A 80 3.45 -10.46 -19.94
N ALA A 81 3.71 -10.91 -21.17
CA ALA A 81 4.96 -10.70 -21.88
C ALA A 81 5.24 -9.23 -22.28
N GLU A 82 4.21 -8.38 -22.20
CA GLU A 82 4.34 -6.95 -22.47
C GLU A 82 4.71 -6.15 -21.22
N LEU A 83 4.77 -6.77 -20.03
CA LEU A 83 5.25 -6.10 -18.83
C LEU A 83 6.76 -5.83 -18.90
N ASP A 84 7.15 -4.65 -18.49
CA ASP A 84 8.55 -4.23 -18.41
C ASP A 84 9.13 -4.41 -17.02
N ALA A 85 8.29 -4.33 -15.97
CA ALA A 85 8.71 -4.57 -14.60
C ALA A 85 7.54 -4.98 -13.70
N ILE A 86 7.85 -5.63 -12.59
CA ILE A 86 6.90 -5.90 -11.51
C ILE A 86 7.42 -5.24 -10.22
N ALA A 87 6.71 -4.24 -9.70
CA ALA A 87 6.96 -3.67 -8.39
C ALA A 87 6.20 -4.42 -7.30
N PHE A 88 6.82 -4.60 -6.13
CA PHE A 88 6.15 -5.26 -5.01
C PHE A 88 6.56 -4.76 -3.64
N GLY A 89 5.62 -4.74 -2.70
CA GLY A 89 5.89 -4.49 -1.29
C GLY A 89 6.78 -5.59 -0.70
N CYS A 90 8.06 -5.27 -0.43
CA CYS A 90 9.04 -6.22 0.10
C CYS A 90 9.08 -6.28 1.64
N GLY A 91 8.24 -5.50 2.31
CA GLY A 91 8.10 -5.44 3.75
C GLY A 91 8.73 -4.20 4.39
N PRO A 92 8.66 -4.09 5.73
CA PRO A 92 8.14 -5.09 6.68
C PRO A 92 6.61 -5.25 6.64
N GLY A 93 6.08 -6.33 7.24
CA GLY A 93 4.64 -6.61 7.27
C GLY A 93 4.30 -8.07 7.58
N SER A 94 3.07 -8.47 7.23
CA SER A 94 2.52 -9.82 7.41
C SER A 94 3.38 -10.89 6.75
N PHE A 95 3.88 -11.85 7.55
CA PHE A 95 4.70 -12.97 7.07
C PHE A 95 4.06 -13.75 5.90
N THR A 96 2.78 -14.12 6.04
CA THR A 96 2.03 -14.83 5.00
C THR A 96 1.84 -13.95 3.76
N GLY A 97 1.60 -12.66 3.99
CA GLY A 97 1.44 -11.67 2.94
C GLY A 97 2.69 -11.51 2.08
N LEU A 98 3.83 -11.27 2.73
CA LEU A 98 5.12 -11.08 2.04
C LEU A 98 5.55 -12.32 1.23
N ARG A 99 5.34 -13.53 1.78
CA ARG A 99 5.61 -14.76 1.05
C ARG A 99 4.69 -14.94 -0.16
N THR A 100 3.44 -14.52 -0.06
CA THR A 100 2.48 -14.54 -1.17
C THR A 100 2.94 -13.62 -2.29
N ALA A 101 3.27 -12.36 -1.99
CA ALA A 101 3.80 -11.42 -2.97
C ALA A 101 5.08 -11.96 -3.63
N CYS A 102 6.04 -12.41 -2.83
CA CYS A 102 7.31 -12.92 -3.35
C CYS A 102 7.12 -14.10 -4.32
N ALA A 103 6.31 -15.10 -3.94
CA ALA A 103 6.06 -16.27 -4.79
C ALA A 103 5.37 -15.89 -6.12
N VAL A 104 4.36 -15.01 -6.06
CA VAL A 104 3.63 -14.58 -7.27
C VAL A 104 4.52 -13.73 -8.17
N VAL A 105 5.22 -12.74 -7.60
CA VAL A 105 6.10 -11.84 -8.35
C VAL A 105 7.23 -12.62 -9.04
N GLN A 106 7.88 -13.55 -8.33
CA GLN A 106 8.93 -14.39 -8.92
C GLN A 106 8.39 -15.26 -10.06
N GLY A 107 7.24 -15.90 -9.85
CA GLY A 107 6.62 -16.75 -10.87
C GLY A 107 6.23 -15.95 -12.12
N LEU A 108 5.62 -14.78 -11.95
CA LEU A 108 5.22 -13.91 -13.04
C LEU A 108 6.41 -13.30 -13.77
N ALA A 109 7.41 -12.81 -13.03
CA ALA A 109 8.60 -12.20 -13.62
C ALA A 109 9.39 -13.22 -14.46
N PHE A 110 9.54 -14.45 -13.95
CA PHE A 110 10.18 -15.54 -14.68
C PHE A 110 9.36 -15.97 -15.91
N ALA A 111 8.03 -16.01 -15.80
CA ALA A 111 7.16 -16.47 -16.89
C ALA A 111 6.89 -15.42 -17.98
N ALA A 112 7.14 -14.13 -17.70
CA ALA A 112 6.79 -13.05 -18.63
C ALA A 112 7.54 -13.16 -19.96
N ARG A 113 8.85 -13.40 -19.93
CA ARG A 113 9.73 -13.50 -21.11
C ARG A 113 10.84 -14.54 -20.86
N PRO A 114 11.50 -15.07 -21.90
CA PRO A 114 12.58 -16.06 -21.74
C PRO A 114 13.71 -15.60 -20.79
N ASP A 115 14.05 -14.32 -20.80
CA ASP A 115 15.08 -13.72 -19.93
C ASP A 115 14.51 -13.20 -18.59
N GLY A 116 13.21 -13.41 -18.35
CA GLY A 116 12.47 -12.80 -17.25
C GLY A 116 12.31 -11.28 -17.41
N ILE A 117 11.77 -10.64 -16.37
CA ILE A 117 11.66 -9.17 -16.29
C ILE A 117 12.11 -8.67 -14.91
N PRO A 118 12.59 -7.41 -14.81
CA PRO A 118 12.97 -6.80 -13.55
C PRO A 118 11.86 -6.84 -12.49
N VAL A 119 12.27 -7.13 -11.25
CA VAL A 119 11.42 -7.07 -10.06
C VAL A 119 11.89 -5.91 -9.18
N LEU A 120 11.00 -4.95 -8.94
CA LEU A 120 11.27 -3.74 -8.18
C LEU A 120 10.77 -3.89 -6.73
N PRO A 121 11.64 -4.12 -5.74
CA PRO A 121 11.25 -4.08 -4.34
C PRO A 121 10.78 -2.67 -3.96
N VAL A 122 9.76 -2.59 -3.12
CA VAL A 122 9.35 -1.33 -2.51
C VAL A 122 9.23 -1.56 -1.02
N ASN A 123 9.96 -0.78 -0.23
CA ASN A 123 9.83 -0.84 1.22
C ASN A 123 8.40 -0.41 1.61
N THR A 124 7.71 -1.25 2.37
CA THR A 124 6.30 -1.03 2.73
C THR A 124 6.10 0.28 3.49
N LEU A 125 7.01 0.64 4.41
CA LEU A 125 6.90 1.90 5.16
C LEU A 125 7.12 3.12 4.27
N LEU A 126 7.98 3.03 3.25
CA LEU A 126 8.12 4.06 2.23
C LEU A 126 6.83 4.20 1.40
N ALA A 127 6.23 3.09 0.97
CA ALA A 127 4.97 3.10 0.23
C ALA A 127 3.83 3.74 1.06
N VAL A 128 3.76 3.43 2.34
CA VAL A 128 2.81 4.01 3.30
C VAL A 128 3.01 5.53 3.43
N ALA A 129 4.27 5.98 3.53
CA ALA A 129 4.59 7.40 3.60
C ALA A 129 4.24 8.15 2.29
N GLU A 130 4.54 7.55 1.13
CA GLU A 130 4.18 8.09 -0.18
C GLU A 130 2.66 8.20 -0.36
N GLN A 131 1.90 7.19 0.06
CA GLN A 131 0.43 7.23 0.00
C GLN A 131 -0.11 8.45 0.76
N ALA A 132 0.41 8.74 1.94
CA ALA A 132 -0.09 9.85 2.73
C ALA A 132 0.42 11.21 2.24
N ARG A 133 1.65 11.27 1.70
CA ARG A 133 2.13 12.44 0.95
C ARG A 133 1.15 12.76 -0.17
N TRP A 134 0.79 11.77 -0.98
CA TRP A 134 -0.18 11.91 -2.06
C TRP A 134 -1.54 12.39 -1.54
N GLN A 135 -2.07 11.78 -0.47
CA GLN A 135 -3.37 12.20 0.11
C GLN A 135 -3.37 13.65 0.60
N ARG A 136 -2.25 14.14 1.14
CA ARG A 136 -2.09 15.56 1.55
C ARG A 136 -2.05 16.49 0.34
N GLU A 137 -1.30 16.12 -0.69
CA GLU A 137 -1.22 16.86 -1.94
C GLU A 137 -2.61 17.02 -2.58
N GLN A 138 -3.41 15.94 -2.59
CA GLN A 138 -4.80 15.97 -3.07
C GLN A 138 -5.71 16.92 -2.25
N ARG A 139 -5.33 17.24 -1.01
CA ARG A 139 -6.03 18.21 -0.14
C ARG A 139 -5.46 19.62 -0.21
N GLY A 140 -4.41 19.84 -1.01
CA GLY A 140 -3.69 21.11 -1.06
C GLY A 140 -2.85 21.39 0.20
N GLU A 141 -2.54 20.37 0.99
CA GLU A 141 -1.73 20.48 2.19
C GLU A 141 -0.24 20.25 1.86
N ALA A 142 0.64 21.09 2.41
CA ALA A 142 2.08 20.90 2.24
C ALA A 142 2.54 19.58 2.90
N CYS A 143 3.41 18.84 2.22
CA CYS A 143 4.07 17.69 2.82
C CYS A 143 5.18 18.17 3.77
N PRO A 144 5.26 17.63 5.01
CA PRO A 144 6.41 17.91 5.86
C PRO A 144 7.70 17.35 5.25
N GLU A 145 8.84 17.97 5.55
CA GLU A 145 10.15 17.47 5.11
C GLU A 145 10.56 16.18 5.81
N ARG A 146 9.96 15.89 6.97
CA ARG A 146 10.25 14.72 7.81
C ARG A 146 8.96 14.00 8.16
N LEU A 147 8.91 12.70 7.89
CA LEU A 147 7.79 11.80 8.13
C LEU A 147 8.24 10.60 8.94
N VAL A 148 7.39 10.12 9.83
CA VAL A 148 7.59 8.84 10.50
C VAL A 148 6.49 7.92 10.01
N ALA A 149 6.86 6.81 9.37
CA ALA A 149 5.93 5.75 9.01
C ALA A 149 5.94 4.68 10.10
N ALA A 150 4.76 4.24 10.51
CA ALA A 150 4.58 3.17 11.47
C ALA A 150 3.53 2.18 10.98
N LEU A 151 3.78 0.88 11.14
CA LEU A 151 2.88 -0.20 10.76
C LEU A 151 2.75 -1.21 11.92
N ASP A 152 1.54 -1.70 12.21
CA ASP A 152 1.32 -2.74 13.22
C ASP A 152 2.13 -4.01 12.90
N ALA A 153 3.07 -4.36 13.78
CA ALA A 153 3.91 -5.55 13.67
C ALA A 153 3.32 -6.78 14.40
N ARG A 154 2.11 -6.63 14.97
CA ARG A 154 1.48 -7.54 15.94
C ARG A 154 2.24 -7.55 17.26
N MET A 155 1.73 -8.33 18.22
CA MET A 155 2.33 -8.51 19.55
C MET A 155 2.66 -7.20 20.28
N ASP A 156 1.79 -6.20 20.11
CA ASP A 156 1.91 -4.87 20.69
C ASP A 156 3.19 -4.12 20.27
N GLU A 157 3.66 -4.39 19.05
CA GLU A 157 4.83 -3.74 18.45
C GLU A 157 4.49 -3.05 17.13
N LEU A 158 5.34 -2.12 16.73
CA LEU A 158 5.27 -1.34 15.50
C LEU A 158 6.55 -1.54 14.69
N TYR A 159 6.41 -1.73 13.38
CA TYR A 159 7.47 -1.45 12.44
C TYR A 159 7.54 0.05 12.20
N VAL A 160 8.71 0.66 12.41
CA VAL A 160 8.89 2.11 12.31
C VAL A 160 10.03 2.46 11.37
N ALA A 161 9.86 3.54 10.62
CA ALA A 161 10.90 4.16 9.81
C ALA A 161 10.78 5.69 9.83
N GLU A 162 11.93 6.34 9.78
CA GLU A 162 12.07 7.79 9.61
C GLU A 162 12.37 8.09 8.14
N LEU A 163 11.62 9.02 7.53
CA LEU A 163 11.71 9.36 6.12
C LEU A 163 11.84 10.86 5.89
N ALA A 164 12.79 11.26 5.06
CA ALA A 164 12.96 12.65 4.68
C ALA A 164 12.59 12.86 3.21
N LEU A 165 11.91 13.96 2.94
CA LEU A 165 11.70 14.46 1.60
C LEU A 165 12.97 15.21 1.17
N ALA A 166 13.64 14.73 0.12
CA ALA A 166 14.92 15.29 -0.33
C ALA A 166 15.07 15.25 -1.85
N GLY A 167 15.93 16.13 -2.38
CA GLY A 167 16.26 16.20 -3.80
C GLY A 167 15.41 17.19 -4.60
N SER A 168 15.73 17.30 -5.89
CA SER A 168 14.97 18.06 -6.89
C SER A 168 14.88 17.22 -8.18
N PRO A 169 13.71 16.62 -8.50
CA PRO A 169 12.45 16.71 -7.78
C PRO A 169 12.51 16.04 -6.39
N ALA A 170 11.63 16.51 -5.49
CA ALA A 170 11.55 16.03 -4.12
C ALA A 170 11.03 14.58 -4.07
N GLN A 171 11.76 13.69 -3.40
CA GLN A 171 11.41 12.27 -3.25
C GLN A 171 11.57 11.84 -1.79
N LEU A 172 10.68 10.98 -1.29
CA LEU A 172 10.85 10.41 0.03
C LEU A 172 11.99 9.39 0.04
N ARG A 173 12.82 9.47 1.07
CA ARG A 173 13.94 8.54 1.30
C ARG A 173 13.91 8.08 2.74
N LEU A 174 14.19 6.79 2.94
CA LEU A 174 14.45 6.24 4.26
C LEU A 174 15.71 6.88 4.84
N VAL A 175 15.60 7.50 6.00
CA VAL A 175 16.72 8.02 6.79
C VAL A 175 17.18 6.96 7.79
N SER A 176 16.24 6.30 8.45
CA SER A 176 16.51 5.21 9.37
C SER A 176 15.37 4.17 9.37
N GLY A 177 15.69 2.95 9.79
CA GLY A 177 14.77 1.81 9.82
C GLY A 177 14.78 0.91 8.58
N PRO A 178 13.88 -0.08 8.51
CA PRO A 178 12.84 -0.38 9.50
C PRO A 178 13.39 -0.93 10.82
N TRP A 179 12.83 -0.53 11.97
CA TRP A 179 13.04 -1.20 13.27
C TRP A 179 11.70 -1.57 13.93
N LEU A 180 11.78 -2.34 15.01
CA LEU A 180 10.63 -2.78 15.79
C LEU A 180 10.60 -2.02 17.13
N SER A 181 9.43 -1.54 17.54
CA SER A 181 9.29 -0.82 18.81
C SER A 181 7.88 -0.97 19.38
N ALA A 182 7.77 -1.20 20.69
CA ALA A 182 6.49 -1.06 21.39
C ALA A 182 6.04 0.43 21.35
N PRO A 183 4.74 0.73 21.18
CA PRO A 183 4.24 2.10 21.11
C PRO A 183 4.71 3.00 22.26
N GLU A 184 4.75 2.47 23.49
CA GLU A 184 5.18 3.19 24.70
C GLU A 184 6.69 3.39 24.81
N ALA A 185 7.48 2.61 24.06
CA ALA A 185 8.93 2.65 24.04
C ALA A 185 9.49 3.36 22.80
N LEU A 186 8.62 3.87 21.92
CA LEU A 186 9.01 4.51 20.68
C LEU A 186 9.83 5.77 20.96
N GLN A 187 11.09 5.74 20.54
CA GLN A 187 12.00 6.88 20.57
C GLN A 187 12.37 7.23 19.13
N LEU A 188 12.13 8.48 18.76
CA LEU A 188 12.52 9.05 17.48
C LEU A 188 13.79 9.88 17.68
N ALA A 189 14.59 10.03 16.63
CA ALA A 189 15.74 10.92 16.69
C ALA A 189 15.33 12.39 16.89
N ASP A 190 16.24 13.22 17.39
CA ASP A 190 15.96 14.64 17.62
C ASP A 190 15.55 15.37 16.33
N GLY A 191 14.51 16.20 16.44
CA GLY A 191 13.97 16.98 15.32
C GLY A 191 13.09 16.19 14.36
N TRP A 192 12.72 14.95 14.68
CA TRP A 192 11.59 14.28 14.05
C TRP A 192 10.29 14.71 14.75
N PRO A 193 9.19 14.88 14.00
CA PRO A 193 7.92 15.22 14.60
C PRO A 193 7.52 14.13 15.61
N GLU A 194 6.99 14.52 16.78
CA GLU A 194 6.36 13.58 17.71
C GLU A 194 5.36 12.69 16.93
N ALA A 195 5.32 11.40 17.24
CA ALA A 195 4.52 10.39 16.53
C ALA A 195 3.09 10.89 16.31
N GLY A 196 2.82 11.40 15.12
CA GLY A 196 1.69 12.31 14.88
C GLY A 196 1.76 13.08 13.55
N ALA A 197 2.94 13.24 12.94
CA ALA A 197 3.01 13.83 11.60
C ALA A 197 2.58 12.88 10.47
N LEU A 198 2.66 11.56 10.66
CA LEU A 198 2.11 10.60 9.70
C LEU A 198 2.07 9.12 10.16
N ALA A 199 1.43 8.80 11.29
CA ALA A 199 1.16 7.39 11.62
C ALA A 199 0.01 6.87 10.73
N VAL A 200 0.34 6.18 9.63
CA VAL A 200 -0.66 5.47 8.81
C VAL A 200 -0.71 4.03 9.25
N GLU A 201 -1.67 3.75 10.13
CA GLU A 201 -1.93 2.40 10.62
C GLU A 201 -2.72 1.62 9.55
N ALA A 202 -2.05 0.80 8.75
CA ALA A 202 -2.70 -0.21 7.93
C ALA A 202 -3.01 -1.45 8.80
N GLY A 203 -4.09 -1.37 9.57
CA GLY A 203 -4.57 -2.46 10.41
C GLY A 203 -5.39 -1.93 11.58
N LYS A 204 -6.71 -2.12 11.55
CA LYS A 204 -7.57 -1.68 12.66
C LYS A 204 -7.32 -2.54 13.90
N ARG A 205 -6.57 -2.03 14.89
CA ARG A 205 -6.82 -2.37 16.30
C ARG A 205 -6.81 -1.12 17.17
N ARG A 206 -8.02 -0.69 17.57
CA ARG A 206 -8.21 0.23 18.69
C ARG A 206 -7.63 -0.47 19.93
N HIS A 207 -6.58 0.07 20.53
CA HIS A 207 -6.21 -0.30 21.88
C HIS A 207 -7.18 0.36 22.86
N GLU A 208 -8.23 -0.37 23.26
CA GLU A 208 -9.00 -0.09 24.47
C GLU A 208 -8.37 -0.87 25.64
N GLY A 209 -7.76 -0.16 26.59
CA GLY A 209 -7.60 -0.64 27.97
C GLY A 209 -6.17 -0.87 28.48
N ALA A 210 -5.65 0.10 29.24
CA ALA A 210 -4.87 -0.18 30.44
C ALA A 210 -5.40 0.74 31.55
N GLY A 211 -5.90 0.11 32.62
CA GLY A 211 -6.79 0.69 33.61
C GLY A 211 -6.18 1.77 34.50
N ALA A 212 -7.04 2.72 34.84
CA ALA A 212 -6.90 3.64 35.94
C ALA A 212 -6.94 2.89 37.27
N ASP A 213 -5.86 2.94 38.05
CA ASP A 213 -5.94 3.27 39.47
C ASP A 213 -4.56 3.67 40.01
N ARG A 214 -4.41 4.93 40.44
CA ARG A 214 -3.61 5.39 41.59
C ARG A 214 -3.41 6.90 41.53
N GLN A 215 -4.14 7.58 42.40
CA GLN A 215 -4.07 9.01 42.69
C GLN A 215 -2.66 9.49 43.07
N GLN A 216 -2.30 10.64 42.47
CA GLN A 216 -1.51 11.75 43.03
C GLN A 216 -0.06 11.50 43.49
N ARG A 217 0.90 12.02 42.70
CA ARG A 217 1.94 12.95 43.19
C ARG A 217 2.59 13.73 42.03
N THR A 218 2.85 14.99 42.34
CA THR A 218 3.28 16.14 41.54
C THR A 218 4.60 16.00 40.76
N GLY A 219 4.67 16.63 39.57
CA GLY A 219 5.93 17.21 39.03
C GLY A 219 6.27 16.91 37.56
N SER A 220 6.31 17.97 36.73
CA SER A 220 7.11 18.14 35.50
C SER A 220 6.92 17.19 34.29
N GLY A 221 6.27 17.73 33.25
CA GLY A 221 6.72 17.63 31.85
C GLY A 221 6.88 16.25 31.22
N GLY A 222 5.79 15.69 30.71
CA GLY A 222 5.78 14.52 29.84
C GLY A 222 4.36 14.32 29.31
N GLY A 223 4.11 14.73 28.06
CA GLY A 223 2.82 14.57 27.41
C GLY A 223 2.56 13.10 27.16
N ARG A 224 1.68 12.49 27.98
CA ARG A 224 1.28 11.09 27.84
C ARG A 224 0.21 10.98 26.75
N ILE A 225 0.32 9.91 25.95
CA ILE A 225 -0.71 9.46 25.02
C ILE A 225 -1.91 9.01 25.86
N GLY A 226 -2.91 9.89 26.00
CA GLY A 226 -4.03 9.62 26.88
C GLY A 226 -5.10 10.70 26.93
N ASP A 227 -5.36 11.43 25.85
CA ASP A 227 -6.63 12.14 25.67
C ASP A 227 -6.81 12.55 24.20
N MET A 228 -7.48 11.72 23.38
CA MET A 228 -8.00 12.17 22.09
C MET A 228 -9.39 11.58 21.84
N GLY A 229 -10.40 12.43 21.98
CA GLY A 229 -11.48 12.51 21.00
C GLY A 229 -12.83 11.88 21.35
N ARG A 230 -13.48 12.28 22.45
CA ARG A 230 -14.96 12.30 22.45
C ARG A 230 -15.43 13.48 21.57
N ARG A 231 -15.84 13.21 20.34
CA ARG A 231 -16.74 14.10 19.59
C ARG A 231 -17.81 13.27 18.89
N ALA A 232 -19.06 13.69 19.10
CA ALA A 232 -20.28 13.00 18.69
C ALA A 232 -20.34 12.84 17.16
N ALA A 233 -20.86 11.69 16.72
CA ALA A 233 -21.25 11.46 15.33
C ALA A 233 -22.42 12.40 14.95
N PRO A 234 -22.45 12.96 13.72
CA PRO A 234 -23.68 13.52 13.17
C PRO A 234 -24.63 12.36 12.78
N GLU A 235 -25.90 12.50 13.13
CA GLU A 235 -26.97 11.58 12.76
C GLU A 235 -27.09 11.39 11.23
N PRO A 236 -27.51 10.21 10.76
CA PRO A 236 -27.75 9.99 9.33
C PRO A 236 -28.96 10.79 8.84
N ALA A 237 -28.76 11.57 7.79
CA ALA A 237 -29.82 12.25 7.06
C ALA A 237 -30.80 11.22 6.48
N ARG A 238 -32.09 11.48 6.72
CA ARG A 238 -33.22 10.66 6.29
C ARG A 238 -33.36 10.65 4.77
N ASP A 239 -33.69 9.47 4.28
CA ASP A 239 -34.11 9.14 2.92
C ASP A 239 -35.34 9.97 2.49
N ALA A 240 -35.25 10.63 1.34
CA ALA A 240 -36.33 11.35 0.70
C ALA A 240 -36.19 11.25 -0.83
N GLY A 241 -36.58 10.09 -1.36
CA GLY A 241 -37.46 9.95 -2.52
C GLY A 241 -37.08 10.60 -3.86
N LEU A 242 -36.85 9.75 -4.88
CA LEU A 242 -37.36 9.96 -6.24
C LEU A 242 -37.35 8.60 -7.00
N ARG A 243 -38.43 7.82 -6.86
CA ARG A 243 -39.39 7.43 -7.91
C ARG A 243 -38.83 7.20 -9.32
N ASP A 244 -38.73 5.91 -9.64
CA ASP A 244 -39.39 5.21 -10.76
C ASP A 244 -39.53 5.95 -12.11
N GLN A 245 -38.71 5.54 -13.08
CA GLN A 245 -39.06 5.55 -14.50
C GLN A 245 -38.69 4.21 -15.14
N ARG A 246 -39.46 3.15 -14.84
CA ARG A 246 -39.68 2.06 -15.80
C ARG A 246 -41.05 2.24 -16.45
N ARG A 247 -41.08 2.61 -17.73
CA ARG A 247 -42.02 2.14 -18.77
C ARG A 247 -41.81 2.93 -20.06
N HIS A 248 -41.24 2.28 -21.07
CA HIS A 248 -41.70 2.23 -22.47
C HIS A 248 -40.55 1.88 -23.41
N ARG A 249 -40.37 0.58 -23.66
CA ARG A 249 -39.88 0.06 -24.95
C ARG A 249 -40.41 -1.38 -25.12
N THR A 250 -41.66 -1.45 -25.56
CA THR A 250 -42.21 -2.60 -26.28
C THR A 250 -41.89 -2.40 -27.76
N GLY A 251 -41.32 -3.41 -28.41
CA GLY A 251 -41.24 -3.49 -29.87
C GLY A 251 -39.85 -3.79 -30.43
N ASN A 252 -39.47 -5.08 -30.45
CA ASN A 252 -38.96 -5.79 -31.65
C ASN A 252 -38.39 -7.17 -31.27
N GLU A 253 -39.26 -8.18 -31.18
CA GLU A 253 -38.85 -9.60 -31.21
C GLU A 253 -39.51 -10.41 -32.36
N GLU A 254 -40.32 -9.79 -33.22
CA GLU A 254 -41.00 -10.50 -34.31
C GLU A 254 -40.17 -10.66 -35.61
N GLY A 255 -38.90 -10.26 -35.62
CA GLY A 255 -38.05 -10.32 -36.82
C GLY A 255 -37.16 -11.55 -36.98
N ARG A 256 -37.12 -12.49 -36.02
CA ARG A 256 -36.15 -13.61 -36.04
C ARG A 256 -36.74 -15.01 -36.23
N GLN A 257 -38.05 -15.15 -36.41
CA GLN A 257 -38.70 -16.46 -36.61
C GLN A 257 -39.18 -16.74 -38.05
N GLN A 258 -38.97 -15.84 -39.01
CA GLN A 258 -39.32 -16.09 -40.43
C GLN A 258 -38.16 -16.55 -41.34
N ALA A 259 -36.97 -16.80 -40.80
CA ALA A 259 -35.82 -17.26 -41.58
C ALA A 259 -35.51 -18.78 -41.47
N GLN A 260 -36.42 -19.59 -40.89
CA GLN A 260 -36.21 -21.03 -40.71
C GLN A 260 -37.32 -21.92 -41.30
N GLN A 261 -38.15 -21.41 -42.22
CA GLN A 261 -39.19 -22.22 -42.88
C GLN A 261 -39.09 -22.35 -44.41
N HIS A 262 -38.00 -21.93 -45.03
CA HIS A 262 -37.66 -22.35 -46.40
C HIS A 262 -36.21 -22.80 -46.49
N MET A 263 -35.97 -24.05 -46.08
CA MET A 263 -34.97 -24.94 -46.68
C MET A 263 -35.36 -26.39 -46.40
#